data_AF-A0A270BKE4-F1
#
_entry.id   AF-A0A270BKE4-F1
#
_cell.length_a   1.000
_cell.length_b   1.000
_cell.length_c   1.000
_cell.angle_alpha   90.00
_cell.angle_beta   90.00
_cell.angle_gamma   90.00
#
_symmetry.space_group_name_H-M   'P 1'
#
loop_
_entity.id
_entity.type
_entity.pdbx_description
1 polymer ?
#
loop_
_entity_poly.entity_id
_entity_poly.type
_entity_poly.pdbx_seq_one_letter_code
_entity_poly.pdbx_strand_id
1 'polypeptide(L)'
;MTRAAVTCAAPCCRAPIEQGKLLCAAHWFALPERLRNAIGATWRARHVSAFQELWTEALVILDPAPRPFDPPRQRGTTPMTIAYEGSRPVVYATGRLL
;
A
#
# COMPACT_ATOMS: atom_id res chain seq x y z
N MET A 1 -0.82 -14.38 -22.17
CA MET A 1 -1.37 -14.06 -20.83
C MET A 1 -1.06 -12.60 -20.54
N THR A 2 -2.00 -11.68 -20.75
CA THR A 2 -1.85 -10.27 -20.35
C THR A 2 -1.88 -10.21 -18.83
N ARG A 3 -0.80 -9.74 -18.21
CA ARG A 3 -0.73 -9.54 -16.75
C ARG A 3 -1.84 -8.57 -16.34
N ALA A 4 -2.50 -8.84 -15.22
CA ALA A 4 -3.57 -7.98 -14.72
C ALA A 4 -3.04 -6.56 -14.46
N ALA A 5 -3.85 -5.54 -14.76
CA ALA A 5 -3.52 -4.17 -14.41
C ALA A 5 -3.74 -3.97 -12.91
N VAL A 6 -2.70 -3.50 -12.21
CA VAL A 6 -2.72 -3.13 -10.79
C VAL A 6 -2.56 -1.62 -10.69
N THR A 7 -3.05 -0.99 -9.63
CA THR A 7 -2.85 0.45 -9.41
C THR A 7 -1.45 0.71 -8.84
N CYS A 8 -0.81 1.79 -9.30
CA CYS A 8 0.43 2.30 -8.70
C CYS A 8 0.32 2.42 -7.17
N ALA A 9 1.36 1.98 -6.45
CA ALA A 9 1.33 2.00 -4.99
C ALA A 9 1.41 3.41 -4.38
N ALA A 10 1.94 4.40 -5.11
CA ALA A 10 2.03 5.79 -4.64
C ALA A 10 0.65 6.30 -4.17
N PRO A 11 0.54 6.93 -2.98
CA PRO A 11 -0.75 7.32 -2.40
C PRO A 11 -1.60 8.24 -3.30
N CYS A 12 -0.95 9.14 -4.03
CA CYS A 12 -1.57 10.09 -4.94
C CYS A 12 -1.80 9.57 -6.36
N CYS A 13 -1.30 8.38 -6.71
CA CYS A 13 -1.33 7.88 -8.07
C CYS A 13 -2.41 6.84 -8.29
N ARG A 14 -3.13 6.96 -9.42
CA ARG A 14 -4.10 5.96 -9.90
C ARG A 14 -3.71 5.31 -11.23
N ALA A 15 -2.48 5.55 -11.70
CA ALA A 15 -2.02 5.03 -12.97
C ALA A 15 -2.04 3.49 -12.97
N PRO A 16 -2.58 2.84 -14.03
CA PRO A 16 -2.50 1.40 -14.17
C PRO A 16 -1.05 0.99 -14.44
N ILE A 17 -0.61 -0.05 -13.76
CA ILE A 17 0.70 -0.67 -13.91
C ILE A 17 0.53 -2.18 -14.11
N GLU A 18 1.50 -2.82 -14.76
CA GLU A 18 1.47 -4.27 -14.92
C GLU A 18 1.71 -4.99 -13.59
N GLN A 19 1.01 -6.11 -13.39
CA GLN A 19 1.25 -6.99 -12.24
C GLN A 19 2.74 -7.33 -12.08
N GLY A 20 3.26 -7.14 -10.87
CA GLY A 20 4.68 -7.34 -10.53
C GLY A 20 5.52 -6.05 -10.56
N LYS A 21 4.98 -4.94 -11.07
CA LYS A 21 5.53 -3.60 -10.84
C LYS A 21 4.92 -3.02 -9.56
N LEU A 22 5.69 -2.22 -8.83
CA LEU A 22 5.23 -1.55 -7.60
C LEU A 22 4.76 -0.11 -7.87
N LEU A 23 5.42 0.57 -8.81
CA LEU A 23 5.17 1.96 -9.17
C LEU A 23 5.08 2.12 -10.69
N CYS A 24 4.41 3.19 -11.13
CA CYS A 24 4.53 3.63 -12.52
C CYS A 24 5.91 4.25 -12.77
N ALA A 25 6.30 4.39 -14.04
CA ALA A 25 7.61 4.93 -14.41
C ALA A 25 7.88 6.29 -13.74
N ALA A 26 6.92 7.21 -13.78
CA ALA A 26 7.07 8.55 -13.17
C ALA A 26 7.46 8.48 -11.67
N HIS A 27 6.73 7.70 -10.87
CA HIS A 27 7.01 7.58 -9.43
C HIS A 27 8.26 6.73 -9.15
N TRP A 28 8.55 5.74 -9.98
CA TRP A 28 9.81 4.99 -9.87
C TRP A 28 11.02 5.89 -10.13
N PHE A 29 10.95 6.78 -11.12
CA PHE A 29 12.04 7.71 -11.45
C PHE A 29 12.10 8.93 -10.53
N ALA A 30 11.03 9.24 -9.79
CA ALA A 30 11.03 10.27 -8.76
C ALA A 30 11.79 9.85 -7.48
N LEU A 31 11.98 8.54 -7.25
CA LEU A 31 12.76 8.05 -6.11
C LEU A 31 14.26 8.31 -6.30
N PRO A 32 15.00 8.67 -5.23
CA PRO A 32 16.45 8.79 -5.28
C PRO A 32 17.12 7.51 -5.78
N GLU A 33 18.16 7.65 -6.60
CA GLU A 33 18.84 6.50 -7.21
C GLU A 33 19.34 5.48 -6.17
N ARG A 34 19.92 5.98 -5.06
CA ARG A 34 20.36 5.15 -3.94
C ARG A 34 19.26 4.22 -3.43
N LEU A 35 18.03 4.73 -3.36
CA LEU A 35 16.88 4.02 -2.80
C LEU A 35 16.40 2.95 -3.78
N ARG A 36 16.34 3.27 -5.08
CA ARG A 36 15.99 2.30 -6.13
C ARG A 36 16.97 1.13 -6.16
N ASN A 37 18.26 1.42 -6.04
CA ASN A 37 19.31 0.41 -6.01
C ASN A 37 19.21 -0.47 -4.75
N ALA A 38 18.99 0.14 -3.57
CA ALA A 38 18.81 -0.57 -2.31
C ALA A 38 17.56 -1.48 -2.30
N ILE A 39 16.42 -0.98 -2.81
CA ILE A 39 15.18 -1.76 -2.96
C ILE A 39 15.42 -2.95 -3.90
N GLY A 40 16.08 -2.72 -5.03
CA GLY A 40 16.42 -3.79 -5.97
C GLY A 40 17.33 -4.86 -5.36
N ALA A 41 18.34 -4.45 -4.58
CA ALA A 41 19.26 -5.35 -3.91
C ALA A 41 18.56 -6.20 -2.84
N THR A 42 17.79 -5.56 -1.94
CA THR A 42 17.07 -6.26 -0.85
C THR A 42 16.00 -7.20 -1.37
N TRP A 43 15.29 -6.83 -2.45
CA TRP A 43 14.33 -7.71 -3.12
C TRP A 43 14.99 -8.96 -3.68
N ARG A 44 16.10 -8.81 -4.42
CA ARG A 44 16.84 -9.95 -5.00
C ARG A 44 17.39 -10.88 -3.91
N ALA A 45 17.88 -10.29 -2.82
CA ALA A 45 18.44 -11.03 -1.69
C ALA A 45 17.35 -11.54 -0.71
N ARG A 46 16.07 -11.33 -0.99
CA ARG A 46 14.91 -11.78 -0.17
C ARG A 46 14.93 -11.29 1.28
N HIS A 47 15.59 -10.17 1.56
CA HIS A 47 15.58 -9.56 2.90
C HIS A 47 14.30 -8.73 3.09
N VAL A 48 13.25 -9.37 3.59
CA VAL A 48 11.90 -8.78 3.67
C VAL A 48 11.85 -7.56 4.61
N SER A 49 12.52 -7.60 5.76
CA SER A 49 12.54 -6.49 6.72
C SER A 49 13.21 -5.24 6.15
N ALA A 50 14.42 -5.38 5.63
CA ALA A 50 15.15 -4.28 5.00
C ALA A 50 14.41 -3.72 3.78
N PHE A 51 13.75 -4.59 3.00
CA PHE A 51 12.89 -4.15 1.91
C PHE A 51 11.71 -3.30 2.43
N GLN A 52 11.03 -3.71 3.51
CA GLN A 52 9.91 -2.96 4.07
C GLN A 52 10.31 -1.57 4.58
N GLU A 53 11.48 -1.45 5.21
CA GLU A 53 12.03 -0.18 5.67
C GLU A 53 12.28 0.78 4.50
N LEU A 54 13.02 0.31 3.48
CA LEU A 54 13.30 1.08 2.26
C LEU A 54 12.02 1.44 1.49
N TRP A 55 11.05 0.54 1.49
CA TRP A 55 9.76 0.76 0.85
C TRP A 55 8.92 1.81 1.59
N THR A 56 8.96 1.82 2.92
CA THR A 56 8.32 2.86 3.74
C THR A 56 8.94 4.22 3.46
N GLU A 57 10.27 4.31 3.41
CA GLU A 57 10.97 5.55 3.03
C GLU A 57 10.56 6.02 1.63
N ALA A 58 10.47 5.10 0.66
CA ALA A 58 10.02 5.42 -0.68
C ALA A 58 8.61 6.02 -0.71
N LEU A 59 7.67 5.46 0.07
CA LEU A 59 6.31 5.97 0.13
C LEU A 59 6.23 7.37 0.75
N VAL A 60 7.04 7.66 1.77
CA VAL A 60 7.13 9.00 2.38
C VAL A 60 7.61 10.04 1.36
N ILE A 61 8.62 9.70 0.54
CA ILE A 61 9.12 10.61 -0.50
C ILE A 61 8.06 10.89 -1.58
N LEU A 62 7.26 9.87 -1.92
CA LEU A 62 6.23 9.97 -2.94
C LEU A 62 4.92 10.61 -2.44
N ASP A 63 4.81 10.86 -1.14
CA ASP A 63 3.67 11.52 -0.49
C ASP A 63 4.10 12.81 0.22
N PRO A 64 4.41 13.89 -0.53
CA PRO A 64 5.03 15.09 0.03
C PRO A 64 4.10 15.96 0.90
N ALA A 65 2.85 15.57 1.16
CA ALA A 65 1.99 16.28 2.09
C ALA A 65 0.89 15.37 2.67
N PRO A 66 0.59 15.46 3.99
CA PRO A 66 -0.63 14.87 4.52
C PRO A 66 -1.80 15.60 3.87
N ARG A 67 -2.49 14.95 2.92
CA ARG A 67 -3.82 15.41 2.54
C ARG A 67 -4.65 15.43 3.82
N PRO A 68 -5.27 16.56 4.21
CA PRO A 68 -6.21 16.55 5.32
C PRO A 68 -7.32 15.59 4.90
N PHE A 69 -7.31 14.40 5.48
CA PHE A 69 -8.31 13.37 5.25
C PHE A 69 -8.33 12.75 3.84
N ASP A 70 -7.32 11.95 3.49
CA ASP A 70 -7.59 10.81 2.60
C ASP A 70 -8.22 9.70 3.47
N PRO A 71 -9.46 9.26 3.20
CA PRO A 71 -9.99 8.08 3.90
C PRO A 71 -9.04 6.89 3.64
N PRO A 72 -8.78 6.04 4.65
CA PRO A 72 -7.92 4.89 4.46
C PRO A 72 -8.39 4.11 3.24
N ARG A 73 -7.47 3.82 2.29
CA ARG A 73 -7.75 2.92 1.16
C ARG A 73 -8.30 1.63 1.77
N GLN A 74 -9.61 1.38 1.64
CA GLN A 74 -10.24 0.17 2.13
C GLN A 74 -9.65 -1.01 1.37
N ARG A 75 -8.56 -1.57 1.90
CA ARG A 75 -8.01 -2.84 1.47
C ARG A 75 -8.92 -3.93 2.07
N GLY A 76 -10.14 -4.03 1.55
CA GLY A 76 -11.10 -5.09 1.89
C GLY A 76 -11.30 -5.33 3.40
N THR A 77 -11.21 -4.30 4.24
CA THR A 77 -11.58 -4.44 5.65
C THR A 77 -13.10 -4.46 5.68
N THR A 78 -13.69 -5.64 5.80
CA THR A 78 -15.09 -5.77 6.23
C THR A 78 -15.26 -4.89 7.46
N PRO A 79 -16.19 -3.92 7.47
CA PRO A 79 -16.40 -3.09 8.65
C PRO A 79 -16.81 -4.03 9.78
N MET A 80 -15.94 -4.15 10.78
CA MET A 80 -16.24 -4.88 12.00
C MET A 80 -16.89 -3.90 12.98
N THR A 81 -18.16 -4.12 13.29
CA THR A 81 -18.86 -3.37 14.32
C THR A 81 -18.56 -4.04 15.66
N ILE A 82 -17.94 -3.32 16.59
CA ILE A 82 -17.78 -3.78 17.98
C ILE A 82 -19.04 -3.35 18.74
N ALA A 83 -19.83 -4.31 19.21
CA ALA A 83 -20.89 -4.05 20.20
C ALA A 83 -20.49 -4.63 21.56
N TYR A 84 -21.18 -4.23 22.62
CA TYR A 84 -20.94 -4.74 23.96
C TYR A 84 -22.16 -5.51 24.44
N GLU A 85 -21.97 -6.78 24.81
CA GLU A 85 -22.99 -7.58 25.49
C GLU A 85 -22.63 -7.61 26.99
N GLY A 86 -23.27 -6.71 27.75
CA GLY A 86 -22.83 -6.41 29.12
C GLY A 86 -21.45 -5.76 29.15
N SER A 87 -20.50 -6.36 29.87
CA SER A 87 -19.12 -5.85 30.00
C SER A 87 -18.12 -6.46 29.00
N ARG A 88 -18.58 -7.31 28.07
CA ARG A 88 -17.70 -8.01 27.12
C ARG A 88 -17.83 -7.41 25.70
N PRO A 89 -16.73 -7.02 25.04
CA PRO A 89 -16.78 -6.59 23.65
C PRO A 89 -17.00 -7.80 22.72
N VAL A 90 -17.97 -7.69 21.82
CA VAL A 90 -18.32 -8.67 20.78
C VAL A 90 -18.15 -8.01 19.41
N VAL A 91 -17.43 -8.68 18.50
CA VAL A 91 -17.10 -8.16 17.17
C VAL A 91 -17.99 -8.81 16.11
N TYR A 92 -18.81 -8.03 15.42
CA TYR A 92 -19.65 -8.49 14.31
C TYR A 92 -19.04 -8.06 12.98
N ALA A 93 -18.85 -9.00 12.05
CA ALA A 93 -18.55 -8.67 10.66
C ALA A 93 -19.84 -8.18 9.99
N THR A 94 -19.99 -6.86 9.85
CA THR A 94 -21.13 -6.26 9.14
C THR A 94 -20.90 -6.35 7.63
N GLY A 95 -21.07 -7.55 7.07
CA GLY A 95 -21.23 -7.77 5.63
C GLY A 95 -22.70 -7.99 5.32
N ARG A 96 -23.45 -6.94 4.98
CA ARG A 96 -24.82 -7.09 4.47
C ARG A 96 -24.85 -6.85 2.97
N LEU A 97 -25.32 -7.89 2.28
CA LEU A 97 -26.09 -7.94 1.04
C LEU A 97 -26.07 -6.67 0.19
N LEU A 98 -25.46 -6.76 -0.99
CA LEU A 98 -26.07 -6.54 -2.30
C LEU A 98 -25.20 -7.23 -3.37
#